data_AF-A0A4Q9M2I3-F1
#
_entry.id   AF-A0A4Q9M2I3-F1
#
_cell.length_a   1.000
_cell.length_b   1.000
_cell.length_c   1.000
_cell.angle_alpha   90.00
_cell.angle_beta   90.00
_cell.angle_gamma   90.00
#
_symmetry.space_group_name_H-M   'P 1'
#
loop_
_entity.id
_entity.type
_entity.pdbx_description
1 polymer ?
#
loop_
_entity_poly.entity_id
_entity_poly.type
_entity_poly.pdbx_seq_one_letter_code
_entity_poly.pdbx_strand_id
1 'polypeptide(L)'
;MNFFSTRYKKRLFEYTFLPNLIIFLYASCLLDSVSPYKYIYGFIKNEKLKIRFFTGNQETETYSVQNDVDFKLTLLNDESTLFDEKTSAFTYGKNNFISFEVLDNILSLELSDNPNGKIECNFNLYYSLKLTRDIFEIPDEVNYIDIKNILFSLKYLKAVKNKNMTLFLQALIVKVFLNHKKPTLKEHFTCMEGLLDLGFWCKIDLQIKEIFLSSFLNIYMVKYIFQAGNLIISENIEEFYYISIFDEHIPYKNIFINSGRLFLLLEKLLHDSFILKFFQILLEEINLKSLIVEGFIEYDIPDTKFSFLIFSLNTFKSIALYNFIRSSSSLFTEKVCVACRNDIEFLRLEFLNITMNVLQLFLEGKKLKGLVLKNVRMPENILPIDRYIQFPEILDYLVLENIEIDLILWKTLFLKLNVCTLILSFNSISTEKSFINEFYRFSKPKNVLCFEVSFCTS
;
A
#
# COMPACT_ATOMS: atom_id res chain seq x y z
N MET A 1 54.54 -16.53 -4.83
CA MET A 1 53.73 -15.92 -5.91
C MET A 1 52.26 -15.94 -5.50
N ASN A 2 51.47 -14.91 -5.85
CA ASN A 2 50.00 -14.79 -5.74
C ASN A 2 49.29 -14.09 -4.55
N PHE A 3 49.97 -13.26 -3.73
CA PHE A 3 49.25 -12.30 -2.87
C PHE A 3 49.08 -10.90 -3.48
N PHE A 4 49.96 -10.50 -4.40
CA PHE A 4 49.86 -9.21 -5.09
C PHE A 4 48.84 -9.24 -6.25
N SER A 5 48.75 -10.34 -7.00
CA SER A 5 47.80 -10.47 -8.12
C SER A 5 46.33 -10.54 -7.67
N THR A 6 46.06 -11.10 -6.49
CA THR A 6 44.71 -11.19 -5.90
C THR A 6 44.23 -9.85 -5.34
N ARG A 7 45.09 -9.07 -4.67
CA ARG A 7 44.74 -7.69 -4.23
C ARG A 7 44.56 -6.73 -5.42
N TYR A 8 45.39 -6.85 -6.46
CA TYR A 8 45.27 -6.02 -7.66
C TYR A 8 44.00 -6.37 -8.46
N LYS A 9 43.66 -7.65 -8.61
CA LYS A 9 42.39 -8.09 -9.23
C LYS A 9 41.18 -7.67 -8.41
N LYS A 10 41.21 -7.74 -7.08
CA LYS A 10 40.10 -7.30 -6.21
C LYS A 10 39.85 -5.79 -6.32
N ARG A 11 40.92 -4.98 -6.35
CA ARG A 11 40.83 -3.53 -6.61
C ARG A 11 40.38 -3.21 -8.04
N LEU A 12 40.84 -3.93 -9.07
CA LEU A 12 40.35 -3.73 -10.44
C LEU A 12 38.88 -4.15 -10.61
N PHE A 13 38.44 -5.19 -9.89
CA PHE A 13 37.05 -5.61 -9.83
C PHE A 13 36.20 -4.55 -9.12
N GLU A 14 36.66 -3.99 -8.00
CA GLU A 14 35.98 -2.86 -7.33
C GLU A 14 35.95 -1.59 -8.21
N TYR A 15 37.03 -1.29 -8.94
CA TYR A 15 37.13 -0.11 -9.82
C TYR A 15 36.38 -0.24 -11.15
N THR A 16 36.01 -1.44 -11.60
CA THR A 16 35.17 -1.62 -12.81
C THR A 16 33.73 -1.96 -12.45
N PHE A 17 33.50 -2.69 -11.35
CA PHE A 17 32.17 -3.03 -10.87
C PHE A 17 31.43 -1.81 -10.33
N LEU A 18 32.07 -0.91 -9.56
CA LEU A 18 31.38 0.27 -9.04
C LEU A 18 30.94 1.21 -10.16
N PRO A 19 31.78 1.57 -11.16
CA PRO A 19 31.34 2.36 -12.30
C PRO A 19 30.34 1.63 -13.17
N ASN A 20 30.49 0.33 -13.42
CA ASN A 20 29.50 -0.43 -14.19
C ASN A 20 28.16 -0.55 -13.46
N LEU A 21 28.16 -0.63 -12.13
CA LEU A 21 26.96 -0.65 -11.30
C LEU A 21 26.33 0.75 -11.20
N ILE A 22 27.13 1.81 -11.18
CA ILE A 22 26.64 3.19 -11.28
C ILE A 22 26.10 3.46 -12.70
N ILE A 23 26.76 3.00 -13.76
CA ILE A 23 26.29 3.10 -15.14
C ILE A 23 25.04 2.24 -15.33
N PHE A 24 24.98 1.06 -14.72
CA PHE A 24 23.78 0.22 -14.74
C PHE A 24 22.64 0.89 -13.98
N LEU A 25 22.86 1.39 -12.76
CA LEU A 25 21.88 2.17 -12.00
C LEU A 25 21.45 3.43 -12.75
N TYR A 26 22.39 4.13 -13.39
CA TYR A 26 22.12 5.31 -14.21
C TYR A 26 21.35 4.96 -15.47
N ALA A 27 21.68 3.85 -16.14
CA ALA A 27 20.94 3.32 -17.28
C ALA A 27 19.55 2.82 -16.87
N SER A 28 19.40 2.23 -15.67
CA SER A 28 18.12 1.85 -15.08
C SER A 28 17.29 3.08 -14.74
N CYS A 29 17.89 4.13 -14.16
CA CYS A 29 17.22 5.42 -13.95
C CYS A 29 16.86 6.12 -15.27
N LEU A 30 17.63 5.89 -16.35
CA LEU A 30 17.28 6.37 -17.69
C LEU A 30 16.17 5.54 -18.35
N LEU A 31 15.95 4.30 -17.93
CA LEU A 31 14.84 3.46 -18.37
C LEU A 31 13.51 3.82 -17.67
N ASP A 32 13.56 4.50 -16.52
CA ASP A 32 12.39 4.84 -15.68
C ASP A 32 11.44 5.90 -16.26
N SER A 33 11.73 6.50 -17.41
CA SER A 33 10.87 7.52 -17.99
C SER A 33 11.23 7.69 -19.45
N VAL A 34 10.42 7.24 -20.38
CA VAL A 34 9.41 8.04 -21.09
C VAL A 34 9.16 7.22 -22.36
N SER A 35 7.92 7.15 -22.88
CA SER A 35 7.78 6.61 -24.24
C SER A 35 8.69 7.45 -25.14
N PRO A 36 9.56 6.89 -26.00
CA PRO A 36 10.47 7.68 -26.84
C PRO A 36 9.73 8.58 -27.84
N TYR A 37 8.40 8.54 -27.83
CA TYR A 37 7.51 9.27 -28.68
C TYR A 37 6.94 10.49 -27.95
N LYS A 38 7.10 11.63 -28.60
CA LYS A 38 6.36 12.85 -28.31
C LYS A 38 5.11 12.87 -29.18
N TYR A 39 3.95 12.77 -28.56
CA TYR A 39 2.66 12.86 -29.24
C TYR A 39 2.17 14.30 -29.25
N ILE A 40 1.84 14.81 -30.44
CA ILE A 40 1.29 16.14 -30.64
C ILE A 40 -0.14 16.01 -31.17
N TYR A 41 -1.11 16.53 -30.44
CA TYR A 41 -2.52 16.53 -30.82
C TYR A 41 -3.00 17.96 -31.00
N GLY A 42 -3.47 18.28 -32.20
CA GLY A 42 -4.22 19.48 -32.46
C GLY A 42 -5.66 19.34 -31.99
N PHE A 43 -6.29 20.41 -31.55
CA PHE A 43 -7.73 20.39 -31.29
C PHE A 43 -8.43 21.68 -31.72
N ILE A 44 -9.72 21.55 -32.06
CA ILE A 44 -10.61 22.65 -32.38
C ILE A 44 -11.94 22.42 -31.68
N LYS A 45 -12.46 23.45 -31.00
CA LYS A 45 -13.82 23.45 -30.50
C LYS A 45 -14.80 23.74 -31.65
N ASN A 46 -15.77 22.85 -31.86
CA ASN A 46 -16.83 23.02 -32.85
C ASN A 46 -18.10 23.61 -32.22
N GLU A 47 -18.94 24.26 -33.02
CA GLU A 47 -20.19 24.94 -32.65
C GLU A 47 -21.14 24.08 -31.81
N LYS A 48 -21.10 22.75 -31.97
CA LYS A 48 -21.93 21.80 -31.21
C LYS A 48 -21.43 21.49 -29.79
N LEU A 49 -20.62 22.36 -29.18
CA LEU A 49 -19.98 22.13 -27.86
C LEU A 49 -19.23 20.78 -27.81
N LYS A 50 -18.43 20.51 -28.85
CA LYS A 50 -17.56 19.32 -28.94
C LYS A 50 -16.15 19.74 -29.27
N ILE A 51 -15.16 19.03 -28.74
CA ILE A 51 -13.75 19.22 -29.09
C ILE A 51 -13.37 18.13 -30.10
N ARG A 52 -12.91 18.52 -31.28
CA ARG A 52 -12.36 17.61 -32.29
C ARG A 52 -10.85 17.59 -32.17
N PHE A 53 -10.26 16.39 -32.08
CA PHE A 53 -8.82 16.17 -32.02
C PHE A 53 -8.28 15.67 -33.36
N PHE A 54 -7.10 16.16 -33.72
CA PHE A 54 -6.37 15.85 -34.94
C PHE A 54 -4.96 15.39 -34.57
N THR A 55 -4.53 14.25 -35.09
CA THR A 55 -3.20 13.69 -34.82
C THR A 55 -2.12 14.46 -35.59
N GLY A 56 -1.17 15.08 -34.89
CA GLY A 56 0.07 15.58 -35.49
C GLY A 56 1.08 14.48 -35.79
N ASN A 57 2.07 14.85 -36.62
CA ASN A 57 3.19 13.99 -36.98
C ASN A 57 3.81 13.41 -35.69
N GLN A 58 3.96 12.09 -35.64
CA GLN A 58 4.73 11.43 -34.59
C GLN A 58 6.20 11.75 -34.85
N GLU A 59 6.80 12.60 -34.01
CA GLU A 59 8.24 12.80 -34.04
C GLU A 59 8.88 11.68 -33.21
N THR A 60 9.55 10.74 -33.88
CA THR A 60 10.54 9.87 -33.22
C THR A 60 11.73 10.74 -32.87
N GLU A 61 11.82 11.19 -31.62
CA GLU A 61 13.00 11.93 -31.18
C GLU A 61 14.17 10.94 -31.04
N THR A 62 15.27 11.27 -31.71
CA THR A 62 16.56 10.63 -31.51
C THR A 62 16.95 10.74 -30.03
N TYR A 63 17.46 9.64 -29.46
CA TYR A 63 17.88 9.39 -28.07
C TYR A 63 18.71 10.47 -27.33
N SER A 64 18.98 11.63 -27.92
CA SER A 64 19.88 12.67 -27.43
C SER A 64 19.21 13.84 -26.69
N VAL A 65 17.88 13.89 -26.60
CA VAL A 65 17.18 14.97 -25.87
C VAL A 65 16.29 14.35 -24.81
N GLN A 66 16.57 14.66 -23.54
CA GLN A 66 15.67 14.37 -22.43
C GLN A 66 14.31 14.99 -22.75
N ASN A 67 13.30 14.14 -22.95
CA ASN A 67 11.92 14.59 -23.10
C ASN A 67 11.40 14.99 -21.72
N ASP A 68 11.59 16.25 -21.36
CA ASP A 68 11.11 16.83 -20.08
C ASP A 68 9.62 17.18 -20.09
N VAL A 69 8.91 17.00 -21.22
CA VAL A 69 7.47 17.36 -21.32
C VAL A 69 6.59 16.14 -21.11
N ASP A 70 6.18 15.92 -19.85
CA ASP A 70 5.16 14.91 -19.52
C ASP A 70 3.78 15.27 -20.12
N PHE A 71 3.38 16.54 -20.02
CA PHE A 71 2.15 17.06 -20.61
C PHE A 71 2.18 18.59 -20.73
N LYS A 72 1.79 19.13 -21.88
CA LYS A 72 1.66 20.56 -22.13
C LYS A 72 0.44 20.87 -22.98
N LEU A 73 -0.44 21.73 -22.46
CA LEU A 73 -1.59 22.28 -23.19
C LEU A 73 -1.25 23.72 -23.62
N THR A 74 -1.42 24.02 -24.90
CA THR A 74 -1.28 25.38 -25.46
C THR A 74 -2.57 25.77 -26.16
N LEU A 75 -3.22 26.83 -25.67
CA LEU A 75 -4.34 27.46 -26.37
C LEU A 75 -3.79 28.42 -27.43
N LEU A 76 -4.36 28.36 -28.61
CA LEU A 76 -4.04 29.19 -29.75
C LEU A 76 -5.31 30.00 -30.06
N ASN A 77 -5.16 31.30 -30.27
CA ASN A 77 -6.27 32.22 -30.53
C ASN A 77 -6.31 32.64 -32.02
N ASP A 78 -5.64 31.90 -32.90
CA ASP A 78 -5.50 32.24 -34.31
C ASP A 78 -6.21 31.24 -35.21
N GLU A 79 -6.91 31.73 -36.23
CA GLU A 79 -7.60 30.92 -37.26
C GLU A 79 -6.65 30.11 -38.17
N SER A 80 -5.33 30.24 -37.98
CA SER A 80 -4.37 29.52 -38.82
C SER A 80 -4.50 28.01 -38.61
N THR A 81 -4.95 27.34 -39.66
CA THR A 81 -5.05 25.89 -39.78
C THR A 81 -3.66 25.27 -39.66
N LEU A 82 -3.20 25.02 -38.44
CA LEU A 82 -1.91 24.36 -38.17
C LEU A 82 -1.84 22.89 -38.67
N PHE A 83 -2.92 22.41 -39.27
CA PHE A 83 -3.24 21.00 -39.41
C PHE A 83 -3.70 20.72 -40.83
N ASP A 84 -2.82 21.03 -41.78
CA ASP A 84 -2.94 20.57 -43.17
C ASP A 84 -3.04 19.04 -43.18
N GLU A 85 -4.11 18.56 -43.81
CA GLU A 85 -4.41 17.16 -44.13
C GLU A 85 -4.39 16.18 -42.94
N LYS A 86 -5.25 16.38 -41.93
CA LYS A 86 -5.37 15.44 -40.80
C LYS A 86 -6.67 14.67 -40.75
N THR A 87 -6.56 13.35 -40.63
CA THR A 87 -7.67 12.48 -40.23
C THR A 87 -8.18 12.91 -38.85
N SER A 88 -9.47 13.23 -38.76
CA SER A 88 -10.14 13.43 -37.47
C SER A 88 -9.97 12.16 -36.63
N ALA A 89 -9.25 12.26 -35.51
CA ALA A 89 -8.94 11.11 -34.68
C ALA A 89 -10.07 10.83 -33.69
N PHE A 90 -10.47 11.85 -32.91
CA PHE A 90 -11.44 11.69 -31.82
C PHE A 90 -12.32 12.93 -31.63
N THR A 91 -13.51 12.75 -31.08
CA THR A 91 -14.38 13.86 -30.68
C THR A 91 -14.80 13.70 -29.23
N TYR A 92 -14.41 14.65 -28.39
CA TYR A 92 -14.81 14.74 -26.98
C TYR A 92 -16.09 15.59 -26.84
N GLY A 93 -16.95 15.20 -25.90
CA GLY A 93 -18.12 15.98 -25.52
C GLY A 93 -18.60 15.61 -24.11
N LYS A 94 -19.61 16.33 -23.61
CA LYS A 94 -20.15 16.16 -22.25
C LYS A 94 -20.70 14.76 -21.92
N ASN A 95 -20.95 13.94 -22.93
CA ASN A 95 -21.53 12.60 -22.75
C ASN A 95 -20.48 11.49 -22.58
N ASN A 96 -19.20 11.84 -22.46
CA ASN A 96 -18.15 10.85 -22.22
C ASN A 96 -18.33 10.17 -20.85
N PHE A 97 -18.04 8.88 -20.78
CA PHE A 97 -18.15 8.09 -19.56
C PHE A 97 -17.26 8.64 -18.44
N ILE A 98 -16.02 9.01 -18.77
CA ILE A 98 -15.13 9.81 -17.92
C ILE A 98 -15.11 11.25 -18.41
N SER A 99 -15.41 12.16 -17.49
CA SER A 99 -15.31 13.61 -17.70
C SER A 99 -13.94 14.10 -17.24
N PHE A 100 -13.41 15.11 -17.94
CA PHE A 100 -12.10 15.68 -17.68
C PHE A 100 -12.23 17.19 -17.49
N GLU A 101 -11.83 17.71 -16.33
CA GLU A 101 -11.98 19.13 -16.00
C GLU A 101 -11.27 20.03 -17.02
N VAL A 102 -10.08 19.63 -17.48
CA VAL A 102 -9.31 20.41 -18.47
C VAL A 102 -10.08 20.54 -19.78
N LEU A 103 -10.72 19.47 -20.25
CA LEU A 103 -11.48 19.49 -21.49
C LEU A 103 -12.85 20.15 -21.31
N ASP A 104 -13.49 19.95 -20.15
CA ASP A 104 -14.77 20.57 -19.82
C ASP A 104 -14.65 22.09 -19.69
N ASN A 105 -13.50 22.60 -19.21
CA ASN A 105 -13.18 24.03 -19.21
C ASN A 105 -13.01 24.57 -20.64
N ILE A 106 -12.37 23.84 -21.55
CA ILE A 106 -12.29 24.25 -22.97
C ILE A 106 -13.70 24.25 -23.60
N LEU A 107 -14.54 23.28 -23.23
CA LEU A 107 -15.94 23.22 -23.66
C LEU A 107 -16.79 24.39 -23.13
N SER A 108 -16.45 24.99 -21.98
CA SER A 108 -17.22 26.09 -21.39
C SER A 108 -16.84 27.49 -21.90
N LEU A 109 -15.67 27.65 -22.57
CA LEU A 109 -15.27 28.92 -23.21
C LEU A 109 -16.34 29.44 -24.20
N GLU A 110 -16.42 30.74 -24.44
CA GLU A 110 -17.44 31.29 -25.34
C GLU A 110 -17.15 30.93 -26.82
N LEU A 111 -18.19 30.85 -27.65
CA LEU A 111 -18.06 30.51 -29.09
C LEU A 111 -17.27 31.57 -29.87
N SER A 112 -17.28 32.82 -29.41
CA SER A 112 -16.49 33.92 -30.00
C SER A 112 -14.98 33.68 -29.96
N ASP A 113 -14.51 32.80 -29.07
CA ASP A 113 -13.09 32.53 -28.88
C ASP A 113 -12.54 31.48 -29.86
N ASN A 114 -13.42 30.76 -30.60
CA ASN A 114 -13.09 29.63 -31.49
C ASN A 114 -11.85 28.83 -31.02
N PRO A 115 -11.79 28.39 -29.74
CA PRO A 115 -10.53 28.02 -29.12
C PRO A 115 -9.97 26.78 -29.83
N ASN A 116 -8.84 26.98 -30.48
CA ASN A 116 -8.02 25.92 -31.01
C ASN A 116 -6.73 25.82 -30.17
N GLY A 117 -5.97 24.77 -30.39
CA GLY A 117 -4.79 24.56 -29.58
C GLY A 117 -4.07 23.29 -29.90
N LYS A 118 -3.04 23.02 -29.11
CA LYS A 118 -2.26 21.80 -29.17
C LYS A 118 -2.01 21.22 -27.78
N ILE A 119 -1.98 19.89 -27.73
CA ILE A 119 -1.53 19.11 -26.59
C ILE A 119 -0.27 18.36 -26.99
N GLU A 120 0.80 18.51 -26.22
CA GLU A 120 2.05 17.78 -26.36
C GLU A 120 2.19 16.87 -25.14
N CYS A 121 2.41 15.58 -25.33
CA CYS A 121 2.51 14.62 -24.23
C CYS A 121 3.34 13.40 -24.63
N ASN A 122 3.83 12.67 -23.63
CA ASN A 122 4.67 11.50 -23.82
C ASN A 122 3.91 10.16 -23.73
N PHE A 123 2.59 10.21 -23.86
CA PHE A 123 1.68 9.07 -23.81
C PHE A 123 0.60 9.18 -24.90
N ASN A 124 0.02 8.06 -25.32
CA ASN A 124 -0.96 8.04 -26.41
C ASN A 124 -2.34 8.52 -25.92
N LEU A 125 -2.53 9.84 -25.93
CA LEU A 125 -3.77 10.47 -25.48
C LEU A 125 -4.99 10.06 -26.34
N TYR A 126 -4.82 9.89 -27.65
CA TYR A 126 -5.92 9.47 -28.53
C TYR A 126 -6.52 8.13 -28.08
N TYR A 127 -5.65 7.16 -27.82
CA TYR A 127 -6.07 5.84 -27.35
C TYR A 127 -6.81 5.94 -26.03
N SER A 128 -6.27 6.67 -25.04
CA SER A 128 -6.93 6.86 -23.75
C SER A 128 -8.28 7.56 -23.84
N LEU A 129 -8.40 8.62 -24.65
CA LEU A 129 -9.66 9.35 -24.84
C LEU A 129 -10.72 8.49 -25.52
N LYS A 130 -10.31 7.65 -26.46
CA LYS A 130 -11.18 6.64 -27.08
C LYS A 130 -11.73 5.70 -26.00
N LEU A 131 -10.86 5.02 -25.25
CA LEU A 131 -11.28 4.07 -24.21
C LEU A 131 -12.14 4.70 -23.11
N THR A 132 -11.86 5.94 -22.73
CA THR A 132 -12.60 6.63 -21.66
C THR A 132 -13.92 7.25 -22.11
N ARG A 133 -14.24 7.20 -23.41
CA ARG A 133 -15.51 7.66 -23.95
C ARG A 133 -16.67 6.77 -23.51
N ASP A 134 -16.48 5.46 -23.53
CA ASP A 134 -17.46 4.46 -23.17
C ASP A 134 -16.76 3.24 -22.56
N ILE A 135 -17.28 2.72 -21.44
CA ILE A 135 -16.74 1.54 -20.76
C ILE A 135 -16.72 0.29 -21.67
N PHE A 136 -17.61 0.21 -22.67
CA PHE A 136 -17.62 -0.88 -23.64
C PHE A 136 -16.48 -0.79 -24.67
N GLU A 137 -15.76 0.34 -24.75
CA GLU A 137 -14.61 0.47 -25.64
C GLU A 137 -13.34 -0.19 -25.07
N ILE A 138 -13.33 -0.60 -23.79
CA ILE A 138 -12.20 -1.32 -23.17
C ILE A 138 -12.01 -2.67 -23.88
N PRO A 139 -10.83 -2.93 -24.48
CA PRO A 139 -10.58 -4.19 -25.18
C PRO A 139 -10.53 -5.38 -24.21
N ASP A 140 -10.72 -6.59 -24.74
CA ASP A 140 -10.54 -7.81 -23.96
C ASP A 140 -9.09 -7.98 -23.48
N GLU A 141 -8.14 -7.55 -24.30
CA GLU A 141 -6.71 -7.58 -24.03
C GLU A 141 -6.21 -6.17 -23.72
N VAL A 142 -5.84 -5.96 -22.46
CA VAL A 142 -5.29 -4.71 -21.93
C VAL A 142 -3.89 -5.00 -21.42
N ASN A 143 -2.90 -4.30 -21.93
CA ASN A 143 -1.50 -4.40 -21.49
C ASN A 143 -1.11 -3.25 -20.55
N TYR A 144 0.09 -3.30 -19.96
CA TYR A 144 0.54 -2.23 -19.05
C TYR A 144 0.69 -0.85 -19.72
N ILE A 145 1.03 -0.78 -21.00
CA ILE A 145 1.19 0.48 -21.74
C ILE A 145 -0.18 1.17 -21.85
N ASP A 146 -1.23 0.40 -22.08
CA ASP A 146 -2.61 0.88 -22.12
C ASP A 146 -2.99 1.50 -20.77
N ILE A 147 -2.72 0.81 -19.66
CA ILE A 147 -3.00 1.32 -18.31
C ILE A 147 -2.19 2.59 -18.03
N LYS A 148 -0.90 2.60 -18.39
CA LYS A 148 -0.03 3.76 -18.23
C LYS A 148 -0.58 4.98 -18.98
N ASN A 149 -0.97 4.81 -20.24
CA ASN A 149 -1.58 5.87 -21.05
C ASN A 149 -2.88 6.37 -20.41
N ILE A 150 -3.73 5.47 -19.92
CA ILE A 150 -4.99 5.82 -19.27
C ILE A 150 -4.73 6.59 -17.97
N LEU A 151 -3.88 6.09 -17.08
CA LEU A 151 -3.61 6.72 -15.79
C LEU A 151 -2.96 8.10 -15.95
N PHE A 152 -2.07 8.28 -16.94
CA PHE A 152 -1.55 9.61 -17.28
C PHE A 152 -2.63 10.54 -17.84
N SER A 153 -3.54 10.05 -18.69
CA SER A 153 -4.68 10.86 -19.12
C SER A 153 -5.58 11.28 -17.95
N LEU A 154 -5.88 10.37 -17.02
CA LEU A 154 -6.67 10.67 -15.82
C LEU A 154 -6.00 11.75 -14.96
N LYS A 155 -4.67 11.68 -14.80
CA LYS A 155 -3.86 12.66 -14.08
C LYS A 155 -3.87 14.02 -14.78
N TYR A 156 -3.32 14.08 -16.00
CA TYR A 156 -3.00 15.34 -16.66
C TYR A 156 -4.22 16.10 -17.16
N LEU A 157 -5.28 15.39 -17.54
CA LEU A 157 -6.54 16.03 -17.91
C LEU A 157 -7.49 16.26 -16.72
N LYS A 158 -7.07 15.88 -15.50
CA LYS A 158 -7.85 15.99 -14.26
C LYS A 158 -9.22 15.33 -14.39
N ALA A 159 -9.23 14.00 -14.38
CA ALA A 159 -10.48 13.24 -14.42
C ALA A 159 -11.38 13.58 -13.23
N VAL A 160 -12.66 13.82 -13.50
CA VAL A 160 -13.65 14.15 -12.48
C VAL A 160 -13.94 12.90 -11.65
N LYS A 161 -13.70 12.99 -10.34
CA LYS A 161 -13.96 11.90 -9.40
C LYS A 161 -15.47 11.67 -9.29
N ASN A 162 -15.93 10.53 -9.80
CA ASN A 162 -17.31 10.08 -9.70
C ASN A 162 -17.39 8.55 -9.75
N LYS A 163 -18.61 8.01 -9.65
CA LYS A 163 -18.87 6.56 -9.73
C LYS A 163 -18.39 5.94 -11.04
N ASN A 164 -18.44 6.67 -12.16
CA ASN A 164 -18.01 6.16 -13.46
C ASN A 164 -16.51 5.91 -13.47
N MET A 165 -15.70 6.78 -12.86
CA MET A 165 -14.26 6.57 -12.73
C MET A 165 -13.92 5.27 -11.98
N THR A 166 -14.63 5.00 -10.88
CA THR A 166 -14.48 3.74 -10.13
C THR A 166 -14.88 2.53 -10.97
N LEU A 167 -16.02 2.59 -11.68
CA LEU A 167 -16.49 1.51 -12.56
C LEU A 167 -15.53 1.26 -13.73
N PHE A 168 -14.99 2.31 -14.33
CA PHE A 168 -14.04 2.23 -15.42
C PHE A 168 -12.76 1.51 -14.99
N LEU A 169 -12.15 1.96 -13.88
CA LEU A 169 -10.94 1.35 -13.35
C LEU A 169 -11.22 -0.09 -12.88
N GLN A 170 -12.40 -0.38 -12.35
CA GLN A 170 -12.80 -1.75 -12.00
C GLN A 170 -12.82 -2.65 -13.24
N ALA A 171 -13.48 -2.22 -14.32
CA ALA A 171 -13.53 -2.98 -15.58
C ALA A 171 -12.12 -3.21 -16.15
N LEU A 172 -11.27 -2.18 -16.13
CA LEU A 172 -9.89 -2.26 -16.57
C LEU A 172 -9.09 -3.31 -15.78
N ILE A 173 -9.12 -3.26 -14.44
CA ILE A 173 -8.42 -4.23 -13.58
C ILE A 173 -8.93 -5.66 -13.81
N VAL A 174 -10.23 -5.85 -14.02
CA VAL A 174 -10.80 -7.17 -14.32
C VAL A 174 -10.21 -7.74 -15.62
N LYS A 175 -10.14 -6.94 -16.70
CA LYS A 175 -9.53 -7.38 -17.96
C LYS A 175 -8.06 -7.79 -17.76
N VAL A 176 -7.32 -6.97 -17.02
CA VAL A 176 -5.90 -7.19 -16.67
C VAL A 176 -5.74 -8.53 -15.92
N PHE A 177 -6.55 -8.78 -14.89
CA PHE A 177 -6.47 -10.01 -14.11
C PHE A 177 -6.92 -11.25 -14.89
N LEU A 178 -7.91 -11.13 -15.78
CA LEU A 178 -8.34 -12.23 -16.65
C LEU A 178 -7.26 -12.59 -17.67
N ASN A 179 -6.56 -11.61 -18.25
CA ASN A 179 -5.49 -11.86 -19.21
C ASN A 179 -4.27 -12.53 -18.57
N HIS A 180 -3.93 -12.17 -17.32
CA HIS A 180 -2.85 -12.82 -16.58
C HIS A 180 -3.06 -14.34 -16.42
N LYS A 181 -4.31 -14.81 -16.35
CA LYS A 181 -4.64 -16.24 -16.15
C LYS A 181 -4.63 -17.07 -17.43
N LYS A 182 -4.49 -16.46 -18.62
CA LYS A 182 -4.46 -17.20 -19.89
C LYS A 182 -3.08 -17.88 -20.07
N PRO A 183 -3.01 -19.21 -20.21
CA PRO A 183 -1.75 -19.95 -20.25
C PRO A 183 -0.95 -19.79 -21.57
N THR A 184 -1.49 -19.09 -22.56
CA THR A 184 -1.05 -19.21 -23.96
C THR A 184 0.09 -18.32 -24.40
N LEU A 185 0.59 -17.36 -23.61
CA LEU A 185 1.62 -16.42 -24.09
C LEU A 185 2.67 -16.14 -23.03
N LYS A 186 3.86 -16.73 -23.18
CA LYS A 186 5.08 -16.34 -22.45
C LYS A 186 5.40 -14.84 -22.59
N GLU A 187 4.92 -14.19 -23.64
CA GLU A 187 5.07 -12.75 -23.91
C GLU A 187 4.14 -11.87 -23.05
N HIS A 188 3.07 -12.42 -22.43
CA HIS A 188 2.17 -11.67 -21.54
C HIS A 188 2.72 -11.49 -20.12
N PHE A 189 3.62 -12.37 -19.65
CA PHE A 189 4.24 -12.21 -18.33
C PHE A 189 5.14 -10.97 -18.26
N THR A 190 5.92 -10.69 -19.30
CA THR A 190 6.69 -9.44 -19.46
C THR A 190 5.81 -8.20 -19.65
N CYS A 191 4.55 -8.41 -20.03
CA CYS A 191 3.59 -7.34 -20.32
C CYS A 191 2.89 -6.78 -19.07
N MET A 192 3.11 -7.37 -17.88
CA MET A 192 2.47 -6.93 -16.63
C MET A 192 3.48 -6.46 -15.58
N GLU A 193 4.78 -6.72 -15.78
CA GLU A 193 5.86 -6.23 -14.91
C GLU A 193 5.88 -4.69 -14.83
N GLY A 194 5.49 -3.99 -15.89
CA GLY A 194 5.39 -2.52 -15.87
C GLY A 194 4.32 -1.96 -14.93
N LEU A 195 3.32 -2.77 -14.51
CA LEU A 195 2.38 -2.37 -13.45
C LEU A 195 2.93 -2.63 -12.05
N LEU A 196 3.98 -3.45 -11.97
CA LEU A 196 4.69 -3.74 -10.74
C LEU A 196 5.87 -2.78 -10.51
N ASP A 197 6.04 -1.79 -11.38
CA ASP A 197 7.07 -0.76 -11.27
C ASP A 197 6.62 0.38 -10.34
N LEU A 198 7.31 0.52 -9.20
CA LEU A 198 7.10 1.61 -8.25
C LEU A 198 7.42 2.99 -8.86
N GLY A 199 8.39 3.07 -9.77
CA GLY A 199 8.77 4.32 -10.44
C GLY A 199 7.63 4.90 -11.28
N PHE A 200 6.80 4.03 -11.87
CA PHE A 200 5.57 4.43 -12.55
C PHE A 200 4.53 5.00 -11.58
N TRP A 201 4.20 4.28 -10.51
CA TRP A 201 3.14 4.69 -9.58
C TRP A 201 3.49 5.97 -8.83
N CYS A 202 4.76 6.22 -8.53
CA CYS A 202 5.23 7.47 -7.93
C CYS A 202 4.81 8.73 -8.73
N LYS A 203 4.57 8.59 -10.04
CA LYS A 203 4.15 9.71 -10.93
C LYS A 203 2.64 9.92 -10.97
N ILE A 204 1.83 9.03 -10.38
CA ILE A 204 0.38 9.10 -10.38
C ILE A 204 -0.13 9.80 -9.12
N ASP A 205 -1.19 10.60 -9.25
CA ASP A 205 -1.75 11.34 -8.11
C ASP A 205 -2.38 10.41 -7.07
N LEU A 206 -2.25 10.78 -5.79
CA LEU A 206 -2.78 9.99 -4.66
C LEU A 206 -4.28 9.67 -4.82
N GLN A 207 -5.08 10.63 -5.30
CA GLN A 207 -6.51 10.43 -5.51
C GLN A 207 -6.80 9.32 -6.52
N ILE A 208 -6.01 9.23 -7.60
CA ILE A 208 -6.16 8.17 -8.61
C ILE A 208 -5.76 6.82 -8.00
N LYS A 209 -4.68 6.78 -7.21
CA LYS A 209 -4.25 5.57 -6.49
C LYS A 209 -5.32 5.04 -5.52
N GLU A 210 -5.95 5.92 -4.76
CA GLU A 210 -7.05 5.58 -3.85
C GLU A 210 -8.26 5.02 -4.63
N ILE A 211 -8.62 5.61 -5.77
CA ILE A 211 -9.70 5.09 -6.63
C ILE A 211 -9.28 3.75 -7.25
N PHE A 212 -8.01 3.56 -7.58
CA PHE A 212 -7.52 2.29 -8.11
C PHE A 212 -7.62 1.17 -7.06
N LEU A 213 -7.22 1.43 -5.82
CA LEU A 213 -7.37 0.48 -4.71
C LEU A 213 -8.85 0.21 -4.38
N SER A 214 -9.66 1.27 -4.38
CA SER A 214 -11.12 1.19 -4.28
C SER A 214 -11.72 0.26 -5.34
N SER A 215 -11.36 0.46 -6.61
CA SER A 215 -11.80 -0.37 -7.73
C SER A 215 -11.32 -1.81 -7.58
N PHE A 216 -10.08 -2.05 -7.12
CA PHE A 216 -9.57 -3.38 -6.82
C PHE A 216 -10.42 -4.11 -5.76
N LEU A 217 -10.74 -3.45 -4.64
CA LEU A 217 -11.58 -4.04 -3.59
C LEU A 217 -13.01 -4.32 -4.08
N ASN A 218 -13.57 -3.43 -4.90
CA ASN A 218 -14.90 -3.59 -5.49
C ASN A 218 -15.03 -4.83 -6.38
N ILE A 219 -13.97 -5.27 -7.06
CA ILE A 219 -13.98 -6.52 -7.86
C ILE A 219 -14.37 -7.72 -7.00
N TYR A 220 -13.95 -7.71 -5.74
CA TYR A 220 -14.17 -8.79 -4.80
C TYR A 220 -15.36 -8.55 -3.87
N MET A 221 -16.18 -7.53 -4.18
CA MET A 221 -17.32 -7.12 -3.36
C MET A 221 -16.94 -6.81 -1.90
N VAL A 222 -15.69 -6.39 -1.69
CA VAL A 222 -15.20 -5.97 -0.38
C VAL A 222 -15.61 -4.51 -0.19
N LYS A 223 -16.44 -4.27 0.82
CA LYS A 223 -16.85 -2.93 1.23
C LYS A 223 -15.69 -2.26 2.00
N TYR A 224 -15.51 -0.96 1.77
CA TYR A 224 -14.41 -0.20 2.36
C TYR A 224 -14.76 1.28 2.57
N ILE A 225 -13.99 1.94 3.42
CA ILE A 225 -14.08 3.38 3.70
C ILE A 225 -12.65 3.94 3.83
N PHE A 226 -12.41 5.12 3.26
CA PHE A 226 -11.22 5.91 3.57
C PHE A 226 -11.56 6.98 4.60
N GLN A 227 -10.85 6.99 5.74
CA GLN A 227 -11.06 7.97 6.81
C GLN A 227 -9.71 8.44 7.35
N ALA A 228 -9.46 9.75 7.27
CA ALA A 228 -8.21 10.38 7.72
C ALA A 228 -6.92 9.71 7.18
N GLY A 229 -6.97 9.18 5.96
CA GLY A 229 -5.87 8.46 5.30
C GLY A 229 -5.72 6.99 5.72
N ASN A 230 -6.59 6.47 6.58
CA ASN A 230 -6.68 5.04 6.88
C ASN A 230 -7.71 4.38 5.94
N LEU A 231 -7.47 3.11 5.61
CA LEU A 231 -8.39 2.26 4.88
C LEU A 231 -9.07 1.30 5.85
N ILE A 232 -10.39 1.36 5.93
CA ILE A 232 -11.20 0.44 6.74
C ILE A 232 -11.92 -0.50 5.78
N ILE A 233 -11.65 -1.78 5.89
CA ILE A 233 -12.30 -2.87 5.17
C ILE A 233 -13.33 -3.49 6.10
N SER A 234 -14.60 -3.44 5.70
CA SER A 234 -15.70 -3.82 6.58
C SER A 234 -16.87 -4.49 5.90
N GLU A 235 -17.60 -5.34 6.62
CA GLU A 235 -18.85 -5.94 6.14
C GLU A 235 -20.01 -4.92 6.13
N ASN A 236 -19.91 -3.91 7.00
CA ASN A 236 -20.93 -2.89 7.20
C ASN A 236 -20.33 -1.48 7.24
N ILE A 237 -20.64 -0.67 6.22
CA ILE A 237 -20.11 0.69 6.05
C ILE A 237 -20.75 1.67 7.06
N GLU A 238 -21.91 1.32 7.64
CA GLU A 238 -22.65 2.19 8.57
C GLU A 238 -22.18 2.08 10.03
N GLU A 239 -21.24 1.18 10.33
CA GLU A 239 -20.69 1.04 11.67
C GLU A 239 -19.75 2.21 12.01
N PHE A 240 -20.00 2.85 13.15
CA PHE A 240 -19.07 3.83 13.71
C PHE A 240 -17.83 3.10 14.22
N TYR A 241 -16.67 3.41 13.64
CA TYR A 241 -15.39 2.88 14.11
C TYR A 241 -14.85 3.75 15.23
N TYR A 242 -14.51 3.12 16.36
CA TYR A 242 -13.87 3.81 17.47
C TYR A 242 -12.49 4.27 17.05
N ILE A 243 -12.24 5.58 17.10
CA ILE A 243 -10.93 6.19 16.80
C ILE A 243 -9.83 5.57 17.68
N SER A 244 -10.17 5.07 18.88
CA SER A 244 -9.26 4.39 19.81
C SER A 244 -8.63 3.09 19.27
N ILE A 245 -9.16 2.51 18.18
CA ILE A 245 -8.52 1.38 17.49
C ILE A 245 -7.19 1.83 16.86
N PHE A 246 -7.10 3.08 16.41
CA PHE A 246 -5.88 3.64 15.88
C PHE A 246 -5.00 4.16 17.02
N ASP A 247 -3.83 3.54 17.21
CA ASP A 247 -2.87 3.97 18.23
C ASP A 247 -2.15 5.24 17.76
N GLU A 248 -2.23 6.31 18.55
CA GLU A 248 -1.58 7.58 18.23
C GLU A 248 -0.05 7.49 18.28
N HIS A 249 0.50 6.50 18.98
CA HIS A 249 1.94 6.28 19.09
C HIS A 249 2.51 5.43 17.95
N ILE A 250 1.65 4.89 17.07
CA ILE A 250 2.08 4.15 15.86
C ILE A 250 2.04 5.13 14.66
N PRO A 251 3.19 5.56 14.11
CA PRO A 251 3.27 6.65 13.15
C PRO A 251 2.96 6.21 11.71
N TYR A 252 2.03 5.26 11.54
CA TYR A 252 1.70 4.67 10.24
C TYR A 252 0.20 4.74 9.98
N LYS A 253 -0.16 4.96 8.70
CA LYS A 253 -1.54 4.82 8.25
C LYS A 253 -1.91 3.34 8.18
N ASN A 254 -3.17 3.08 8.48
CA ASN A 254 -3.67 1.76 8.79
C ASN A 254 -4.54 1.21 7.67
N ILE A 255 -4.35 -0.07 7.35
CA ILE A 255 -5.42 -0.91 6.81
C ILE A 255 -6.05 -1.66 8.00
N PHE A 256 -7.33 -1.42 8.23
CA PHE A 256 -8.09 -2.09 9.28
C PHE A 256 -9.08 -3.06 8.64
N ILE A 257 -8.99 -4.34 8.98
CA ILE A 257 -9.92 -5.38 8.55
C ILE A 257 -10.79 -5.72 9.76
N ASN A 258 -12.06 -5.30 9.74
CA ASN A 258 -12.92 -5.37 10.92
C ASN A 258 -13.60 -6.74 11.15
N SER A 259 -13.33 -7.71 10.29
CA SER A 259 -13.97 -9.03 10.33
C SER A 259 -12.98 -10.10 9.95
N GLY A 260 -12.96 -11.16 10.75
CA GLY A 260 -12.17 -12.33 10.43
C GLY A 260 -12.61 -12.99 9.11
N ARG A 261 -13.90 -12.94 8.74
CA ARG A 261 -14.36 -13.45 7.43
C ARG A 261 -13.75 -12.66 6.27
N LEU A 262 -13.64 -11.33 6.38
CA LEU A 262 -12.98 -10.50 5.38
C LEU A 262 -11.49 -10.76 5.32
N PHE A 263 -10.85 -10.96 6.47
CA PHE A 263 -9.45 -11.39 6.53
C PHE A 263 -9.25 -12.71 5.77
N LEU A 264 -10.10 -13.72 6.00
CA LEU A 264 -10.02 -15.00 5.30
C LEU A 264 -10.30 -14.87 3.78
N LEU A 265 -11.22 -13.99 3.39
CA LEU A 265 -11.47 -13.69 1.98
C LEU A 265 -10.21 -13.09 1.32
N LEU A 266 -9.62 -12.06 1.93
CA LEU A 266 -8.41 -11.42 1.44
C LEU A 266 -7.25 -12.40 1.35
N GLU A 267 -7.04 -13.22 2.38
CA GLU A 267 -6.00 -14.25 2.39
C GLU A 267 -6.13 -15.23 1.21
N LYS A 268 -7.36 -15.65 0.89
CA LYS A 268 -7.62 -16.51 -0.27
C LYS A 268 -7.34 -15.81 -1.61
N LEU A 269 -7.60 -14.51 -1.70
CA LEU A 269 -7.34 -13.72 -2.92
C LEU A 269 -5.84 -13.52 -3.15
N LEU A 270 -5.11 -13.23 -2.06
CA LEU A 270 -3.67 -12.98 -2.07
C LEU A 270 -2.84 -14.24 -2.34
N HIS A 271 -3.46 -15.42 -2.44
CA HIS A 271 -2.79 -16.66 -2.86
C HIS A 271 -2.30 -16.64 -4.32
N ASP A 272 -2.87 -15.77 -5.16
CA ASP A 272 -2.35 -15.48 -6.50
C ASP A 272 -1.18 -14.48 -6.38
N SER A 273 0.00 -14.89 -6.83
CA SER A 273 1.25 -14.12 -6.63
C SER A 273 1.24 -12.77 -7.36
N PHE A 274 0.51 -12.63 -8.46
CA PHE A 274 0.36 -11.36 -9.16
C PHE A 274 -0.54 -10.42 -8.36
N ILE A 275 -1.68 -10.93 -7.87
CA ILE A 275 -2.60 -10.17 -7.02
C ILE A 275 -1.89 -9.72 -5.73
N LEU A 276 -1.10 -10.61 -5.10
CA LEU A 276 -0.32 -10.30 -3.91
C LEU A 276 0.63 -9.12 -4.14
N LYS A 277 1.48 -9.19 -5.17
CA LYS A 277 2.44 -8.12 -5.51
C LYS A 277 1.74 -6.82 -5.89
N PHE A 278 0.66 -6.94 -6.66
CA PHE A 278 -0.12 -5.78 -7.07
C PHE A 278 -0.73 -5.06 -5.87
N PHE A 279 -1.33 -5.82 -4.94
CA PHE A 279 -1.88 -5.29 -3.70
C PHE A 279 -0.80 -4.63 -2.84
N GLN A 280 0.36 -5.27 -2.70
CA GLN A 280 1.52 -4.74 -1.97
C GLN A 280 1.95 -3.37 -2.51
N ILE A 281 2.09 -3.22 -3.83
CA ILE A 281 2.48 -1.96 -4.47
C ILE A 281 1.45 -0.88 -4.21
N LEU A 282 0.15 -1.20 -4.34
CA LEU A 282 -0.89 -0.23 -4.04
C LEU A 282 -0.76 0.27 -2.59
N LEU A 283 -0.57 -0.62 -1.61
CA LEU A 283 -0.40 -0.25 -0.21
C LEU A 283 0.85 0.63 0.03
N GLU A 284 1.98 0.30 -0.62
CA GLU A 284 3.22 1.09 -0.56
C GLU A 284 2.99 2.51 -1.08
N GLU A 285 2.32 2.63 -2.22
CA GLU A 285 2.07 3.89 -2.94
C GLU A 285 1.08 4.83 -2.24
N ILE A 286 0.17 4.29 -1.43
CA ILE A 286 -0.71 5.08 -0.55
C ILE A 286 -0.20 5.15 0.90
N ASN A 287 1.01 4.64 1.16
CA ASN A 287 1.70 4.68 2.46
C ASN A 287 0.89 4.02 3.61
N LEU A 288 0.16 2.95 3.34
CA LEU A 288 -0.47 2.11 4.36
C LEU A 288 0.52 1.09 4.88
N LYS A 289 1.11 1.36 6.05
CA LYS A 289 2.21 0.57 6.64
C LYS A 289 1.83 -0.13 7.95
N SER A 290 0.59 0.00 8.39
CA SER A 290 0.08 -0.68 9.59
C SER A 290 -1.10 -1.56 9.22
N LEU A 291 -1.06 -2.83 9.63
CA LEU A 291 -2.14 -3.79 9.46
C LEU A 291 -2.83 -4.01 10.80
N ILE A 292 -4.13 -3.73 10.86
CA ILE A 292 -4.99 -4.02 12.01
C ILE A 292 -5.99 -5.09 11.57
N VAL A 293 -6.06 -6.20 12.30
CA VAL A 293 -7.05 -7.25 12.04
C VAL A 293 -7.90 -7.45 13.29
N GLU A 294 -9.21 -7.34 13.12
CA GLU A 294 -10.19 -7.72 14.13
C GLU A 294 -10.69 -9.14 13.89
N GLY A 295 -10.63 -9.93 14.94
CA GLY A 295 -10.84 -11.37 14.93
C GLY A 295 -12.19 -11.82 15.45
N PHE A 296 -13.22 -10.97 15.52
CA PHE A 296 -14.53 -11.43 15.96
C PHE A 296 -15.10 -12.40 14.92
N ILE A 297 -14.91 -13.70 15.18
CA ILE A 297 -15.45 -14.79 14.38
C ILE A 297 -16.21 -15.68 15.37
N GLU A 298 -17.46 -15.98 15.05
CA GLU A 298 -18.28 -16.92 15.82
C GLU A 298 -17.77 -18.38 15.74
N TYR A 299 -16.75 -18.64 14.93
CA TYR A 299 -16.21 -19.96 14.60
C TYR A 299 -14.67 -19.97 14.68
N ASP A 300 -14.10 -21.12 15.05
CA ASP A 300 -12.65 -21.34 15.05
C ASP A 300 -12.07 -21.15 13.63
N ILE A 301 -10.99 -20.39 13.51
CA ILE A 301 -10.23 -20.30 12.26
C ILE A 301 -9.52 -21.64 12.04
N PRO A 302 -9.81 -22.42 10.98
CA PRO A 302 -9.12 -23.68 10.77
C PRO A 302 -7.68 -23.42 10.33
N ASP A 303 -6.76 -23.54 11.30
CA ASP A 303 -5.35 -23.18 11.16
C ASP A 303 -4.63 -23.83 9.97
N THR A 304 -5.04 -25.01 9.52
CA THR A 304 -4.32 -25.81 8.53
C THR A 304 -4.48 -25.35 7.07
N LYS A 305 -5.41 -24.44 6.77
CA LYS A 305 -5.73 -24.06 5.38
C LYS A 305 -5.18 -22.69 4.94
N PHE A 306 -4.53 -21.95 5.83
CA PHE A 306 -4.11 -20.57 5.56
C PHE A 306 -2.59 -20.41 5.61
N SER A 307 -2.10 -19.58 4.68
CA SER A 307 -0.67 -19.31 4.48
C SER A 307 -0.23 -18.02 5.20
N PHE A 308 -1.19 -17.21 5.69
CA PHE A 308 -0.98 -15.94 6.37
C PHE A 308 -0.19 -14.92 5.52
N LEU A 309 -0.42 -14.92 4.21
CA LEU A 309 0.30 -14.14 3.20
C LEU A 309 0.24 -12.64 3.47
N ILE A 310 -0.89 -12.11 3.94
CA ILE A 310 -1.01 -10.67 4.21
C ILE A 310 -0.02 -10.20 5.28
N PHE A 311 0.27 -11.03 6.29
CA PHE A 311 1.25 -10.71 7.34
C PHE A 311 2.71 -10.78 6.84
N SER A 312 2.94 -11.45 5.70
CA SER A 312 4.25 -11.58 5.09
C SER A 312 4.63 -10.41 4.16
N LEU A 313 3.68 -9.49 3.88
CA LEU A 313 3.92 -8.33 3.03
C LEU A 313 5.00 -7.41 3.64
N ASN A 314 5.99 -7.06 2.83
CA ASN A 314 7.10 -6.17 3.21
C ASN A 314 6.66 -4.72 3.52
N THR A 315 5.47 -4.33 3.08
CA THR A 315 4.90 -2.99 3.26
C THR A 315 4.62 -2.69 4.73
N PHE A 316 4.20 -3.70 5.49
CA PHE A 316 3.80 -3.51 6.86
C PHE A 316 5.02 -3.37 7.79
N LYS A 317 4.98 -2.32 8.61
CA LYS A 317 5.90 -2.03 9.72
C LYS A 317 5.21 -2.12 11.07
N SER A 318 3.88 -2.16 11.09
CA SER A 318 3.09 -2.38 12.29
C SER A 318 2.02 -3.44 12.06
N ILE A 319 1.81 -4.27 13.08
CA ILE A 319 0.77 -5.28 13.10
C ILE A 319 -0.01 -5.15 14.41
N ALA A 320 -1.34 -5.13 14.31
CA ALA A 320 -2.25 -5.15 15.44
C ALA A 320 -3.26 -6.30 15.29
N LEU A 321 -3.40 -7.11 16.32
CA LEU A 321 -4.47 -8.10 16.44
C LEU A 321 -5.43 -7.66 17.54
N TYR A 322 -6.72 -7.65 17.22
CA TYR A 322 -7.78 -7.17 18.11
C TYR A 322 -8.91 -8.21 18.23
N ASN A 323 -9.38 -8.45 19.45
CA ASN A 323 -10.60 -9.22 19.74
C ASN A 323 -10.59 -10.66 19.22
N PHE A 324 -9.55 -11.42 19.56
CA PHE A 324 -9.42 -12.83 19.20
C PHE A 324 -9.66 -13.80 20.38
N ILE A 325 -10.12 -13.34 21.55
CA ILE A 325 -10.29 -14.16 22.77
C ILE A 325 -10.98 -15.51 22.53
N ARG A 326 -11.99 -15.54 21.65
CA ARG A 326 -12.81 -16.73 21.37
C ARG A 326 -12.40 -17.51 20.11
N SER A 327 -11.66 -16.88 19.21
CA SER A 327 -11.45 -17.33 17.83
C SER A 327 -10.00 -17.66 17.49
N SER A 328 -9.02 -17.18 18.28
CA SER A 328 -7.63 -17.59 18.13
C SER A 328 -7.32 -18.83 18.95
N SER A 329 -6.90 -19.89 18.26
CA SER A 329 -6.09 -20.92 18.88
C SER A 329 -4.68 -20.35 19.17
N SER A 330 -3.95 -20.96 20.10
CA SER A 330 -2.52 -20.68 20.27
C SER A 330 -1.75 -20.88 18.96
N LEU A 331 -2.15 -21.88 18.17
CA LEU A 331 -1.59 -22.20 16.86
C LEU A 331 -1.81 -21.07 15.82
N PHE A 332 -2.97 -20.42 15.82
CA PHE A 332 -3.24 -19.25 14.96
C PHE A 332 -2.22 -18.14 15.24
N THR A 333 -2.06 -17.77 16.51
CA THR A 333 -1.14 -16.69 16.91
C THR A 333 0.32 -17.04 16.64
N GLU A 334 0.69 -18.30 16.82
CA GLU A 334 2.02 -18.82 16.45
C GLU A 334 2.26 -18.68 14.94
N LYS A 335 1.29 -19.07 14.10
CA LYS A 335 1.40 -18.94 12.64
C LYS A 335 1.47 -17.50 12.18
N VAL A 336 0.66 -16.61 12.75
CA VAL A 336 0.78 -15.17 12.49
C VAL A 336 2.20 -14.72 12.79
N CYS A 337 2.74 -15.09 13.95
CA CYS A 337 4.09 -14.71 14.34
C CYS A 337 5.18 -15.22 13.39
N VAL A 338 5.05 -16.45 12.89
CA VAL A 338 5.98 -17.05 11.91
C VAL A 338 5.88 -16.35 10.54
N ALA A 339 4.67 -15.96 10.13
CA ALA A 339 4.45 -15.24 8.88
C ALA A 339 4.92 -13.78 8.93
N CYS A 340 4.87 -13.17 10.11
CA CYS A 340 5.34 -11.81 10.34
C CYS A 340 6.83 -11.68 10.06
N ARG A 341 7.19 -10.65 9.30
CA ARG A 341 8.59 -10.36 9.00
C ARG A 341 9.35 -9.87 10.24
N ASN A 342 10.67 -10.02 10.19
CA ASN A 342 11.57 -9.59 11.26
C ASN A 342 11.81 -8.07 11.31
N ASP A 343 11.43 -7.33 10.27
CA ASP A 343 11.57 -5.87 10.18
C ASP A 343 10.31 -5.10 10.60
N ILE A 344 9.37 -5.77 11.30
CA ILE A 344 8.26 -5.12 12.00
C ILE A 344 8.80 -4.29 13.16
N GLU A 345 8.29 -3.06 13.26
CA GLU A 345 8.70 -2.06 14.24
C GLU A 345 7.69 -1.94 15.40
N PHE A 346 6.40 -2.20 15.17
CA PHE A 346 5.36 -2.07 16.20
C PHE A 346 4.43 -3.28 16.22
N LEU A 347 4.16 -3.80 17.42
CA LEU A 347 3.20 -4.87 17.64
C LEU A 347 2.16 -4.45 18.68
N ARG A 348 0.88 -4.60 18.34
CA ARG A 348 -0.24 -4.42 19.28
C ARG A 348 -1.07 -5.70 19.39
N LEU A 349 -1.29 -6.18 20.60
CA LEU A 349 -2.16 -7.31 20.88
C LEU A 349 -3.20 -6.87 21.90
N GLU A 350 -4.46 -6.95 21.53
CA GLU A 350 -5.56 -6.49 22.36
C GLU A 350 -6.75 -7.45 22.39
N PHE A 351 -7.21 -7.81 23.59
CA PHE A 351 -8.22 -8.85 23.79
C PHE A 351 -7.81 -10.18 23.12
N LEU A 352 -6.70 -10.78 23.60
CA LEU A 352 -6.20 -12.10 23.16
C LEU A 352 -5.79 -12.98 24.34
N ASN A 353 -5.87 -14.29 24.11
CA ASN A 353 -5.21 -15.29 24.95
C ASN A 353 -3.96 -15.79 24.21
N ILE A 354 -2.77 -15.56 24.74
CA ILE A 354 -1.52 -16.00 24.12
C ILE A 354 -0.65 -16.73 25.13
N THR A 355 0.13 -17.71 24.66
CA THR A 355 1.12 -18.38 25.53
C THR A 355 2.41 -17.58 25.55
N MET A 356 3.23 -17.83 26.58
CA MET A 356 4.56 -17.21 26.67
C MET A 356 5.45 -17.49 25.47
N ASN A 357 5.39 -18.70 24.93
CA ASN A 357 6.19 -19.09 23.77
C ASN A 357 5.82 -18.24 22.54
N VAL A 358 4.53 -17.96 22.35
CA VAL A 358 4.07 -17.11 21.25
C VAL A 358 4.57 -15.66 21.42
N LEU A 359 4.46 -15.09 22.62
CA LEU A 359 5.01 -13.76 22.88
C LEU A 359 6.52 -13.72 22.62
N GLN A 360 7.26 -14.74 23.08
CA GLN A 360 8.69 -14.86 22.84
C GLN A 360 9.01 -14.90 21.35
N LEU A 361 8.26 -15.66 20.53
CA LEU A 361 8.44 -15.66 19.07
C LEU A 361 8.21 -14.27 18.44
N PHE A 362 7.31 -13.46 19.01
CA PHE A 362 7.10 -12.09 18.57
C PHE A 362 8.27 -11.18 18.92
N LEU A 363 8.90 -11.39 20.07
CA LEU A 363 10.01 -10.57 20.55
C LEU A 363 11.35 -10.98 19.91
N GLU A 364 11.57 -12.28 19.73
CA GLU A 364 12.82 -12.83 19.22
C GLU A 364 12.99 -12.56 17.73
N GLY A 365 14.16 -12.01 17.36
CA GLY A 365 14.54 -11.79 15.97
C GLY A 365 13.83 -10.61 15.29
N LYS A 366 12.84 -9.96 15.93
CA LYS A 366 12.15 -8.79 15.38
C LYS A 366 12.80 -7.47 15.83
N LYS A 367 12.84 -6.48 14.95
CA LYS A 367 13.36 -5.12 15.22
C LYS A 367 12.29 -4.22 15.85
N LEU A 368 11.59 -4.74 16.85
CA LEU A 368 10.52 -4.01 17.52
C LEU A 368 11.06 -2.78 18.24
N LYS A 369 10.42 -1.65 17.98
CA LYS A 369 10.55 -0.38 18.70
C LYS A 369 9.41 -0.20 19.70
N GLY A 370 8.21 -0.67 19.36
CA GLY A 370 7.02 -0.51 20.17
C GLY A 370 6.26 -1.81 20.42
N LEU A 371 5.79 -2.01 21.65
CA LEU A 371 4.92 -3.12 22.03
C LEU A 371 3.73 -2.63 22.86
N VAL A 372 2.53 -3.02 22.47
CA VAL A 372 1.27 -2.69 23.17
C VAL A 372 0.52 -3.98 23.48
N LEU A 373 0.32 -4.27 24.76
CA LEU A 373 -0.47 -5.40 25.23
C LEU A 373 -1.64 -4.87 26.07
N LYS A 374 -2.88 -5.10 25.60
CA LYS A 374 -4.10 -4.64 26.28
C LYS A 374 -5.08 -5.79 26.52
N ASN A 375 -5.55 -6.00 27.74
CA ASN A 375 -6.49 -7.08 28.05
C ASN A 375 -6.01 -8.45 27.53
N VAL A 376 -4.71 -8.73 27.67
CA VAL A 376 -4.08 -9.98 27.22
C VAL A 376 -3.97 -10.93 28.40
N ARG A 377 -4.41 -12.18 28.19
CA ARG A 377 -4.26 -13.26 29.17
C ARG A 377 -3.17 -14.23 28.74
N MET A 378 -2.29 -14.57 29.66
CA MET A 378 -1.26 -15.59 29.44
C MET A 378 -1.47 -16.72 30.45
N PRO A 379 -2.26 -17.76 30.10
CA PRO A 379 -2.47 -18.89 31.00
C PRO A 379 -1.12 -19.56 31.30
N GLU A 380 -0.95 -20.01 32.55
CA GLU A 380 0.30 -20.57 33.05
C GLU A 380 0.83 -21.70 32.15
N ASN A 381 2.07 -21.56 31.69
CA ASN A 381 2.76 -22.64 31.02
C ASN A 381 3.33 -23.59 32.08
N ILE A 382 2.95 -24.88 32.00
CA ILE A 382 3.43 -25.98 32.88
C ILE A 382 4.94 -26.30 32.64
N LEU A 383 5.60 -25.61 31.69
CA LEU A 383 7.00 -25.87 31.33
C LEU A 383 7.96 -24.93 32.08
N PRO A 384 9.12 -25.45 32.53
CA PRO A 384 10.04 -24.69 33.37
C PRO A 384 10.54 -23.43 32.65
N ILE A 385 10.31 -22.28 33.30
CA ILE A 385 10.59 -20.91 32.87
C ILE A 385 12.11 -20.63 32.99
N ASP A 386 12.94 -21.44 32.33
CA ASP A 386 14.39 -21.18 32.20
C ASP A 386 14.77 -20.71 30.79
N ARG A 387 13.80 -20.62 29.86
CA ARG A 387 13.99 -19.90 28.60
C ARG A 387 13.67 -18.42 28.81
N TYR A 388 14.72 -17.71 29.20
CA TYR A 388 14.86 -16.26 29.22
C TYR A 388 14.11 -15.58 28.07
N ILE A 389 13.02 -14.85 28.38
CA ILE A 389 12.45 -13.88 27.41
C ILE A 389 13.57 -12.94 27.01
N GLN A 390 13.84 -12.86 25.71
CA GLN A 390 14.77 -11.89 25.15
C GLN A 390 13.95 -10.73 24.61
N PHE A 391 14.04 -9.59 25.28
CA PHE A 391 13.56 -8.34 24.72
C PHE A 391 14.55 -7.82 23.68
N PRO A 392 14.08 -7.04 22.69
CA PRO A 392 14.96 -6.20 21.88
C PRO A 392 15.87 -5.35 22.76
N GLU A 393 17.05 -4.98 22.25
CA GLU A 393 18.08 -4.27 23.04
C GLU A 393 17.54 -3.00 23.72
N ILE A 394 16.70 -2.22 23.02
CA ILE A 394 15.98 -1.04 23.53
C ILE A 394 14.61 -0.99 22.84
N LEU A 395 13.55 -0.83 23.62
CA LEU A 395 12.22 -0.45 23.13
C LEU A 395 12.03 1.07 23.30
N ASP A 396 11.49 1.73 22.28
CA ASP A 396 11.10 3.14 22.40
C ASP A 396 9.83 3.28 23.25
N TYR A 397 8.95 2.28 23.17
CA TYR A 397 7.59 2.35 23.71
C TYR A 397 7.08 0.98 24.17
N LEU A 398 6.59 0.90 25.41
CA LEU A 398 5.93 -0.28 25.97
C LEU A 398 4.64 0.13 26.72
N VAL A 399 3.51 -0.47 26.34
CA VAL A 399 2.23 -0.32 27.04
C VAL A 399 1.71 -1.65 27.49
N LEU A 400 1.42 -1.75 28.78
CA LEU A 400 0.80 -2.90 29.41
C LEU A 400 -0.47 -2.46 30.13
N GLU A 401 -1.63 -2.78 29.56
CA GLU A 401 -2.94 -2.42 30.10
C GLU A 401 -3.72 -3.69 30.42
N ASN A 402 -4.07 -3.89 31.70
CA ASN A 402 -4.80 -5.06 32.18
C ASN A 402 -4.27 -6.40 31.61
N ILE A 403 -2.98 -6.66 31.83
CA ILE A 403 -2.40 -7.96 31.48
C ILE A 403 -2.55 -8.93 32.66
N GLU A 404 -3.06 -10.12 32.38
CA GLU A 404 -3.17 -11.20 33.36
C GLU A 404 -2.00 -12.17 33.16
N ILE A 405 -0.95 -11.98 33.97
CA ILE A 405 0.29 -12.75 33.90
C ILE A 405 0.78 -13.16 35.30
N ASP A 406 1.57 -14.22 35.38
CA ASP A 406 2.11 -14.73 36.65
C ASP A 406 3.23 -13.84 37.24
N LEU A 407 3.57 -14.11 38.50
CA LEU A 407 4.60 -13.37 39.25
C LEU A 407 6.01 -13.51 38.64
N ILE A 408 6.35 -14.69 38.14
CA ILE A 408 7.67 -14.98 37.56
C ILE A 408 7.86 -14.15 36.28
N LEU A 409 6.78 -13.95 35.53
CA LEU A 409 6.80 -13.17 34.31
C LEU A 409 6.99 -11.69 34.58
N TRP A 410 6.23 -11.12 35.54
CA TRP A 410 6.43 -9.73 35.97
C TRP A 410 7.89 -9.48 36.33
N LYS A 411 8.48 -10.40 37.11
CA LYS A 411 9.89 -10.37 37.47
C LYS A 411 10.82 -10.42 36.27
N THR A 412 10.58 -11.32 35.34
CA THR A 412 11.43 -11.50 34.16
C THR A 412 11.40 -10.29 33.24
N LEU A 413 10.22 -9.66 33.10
CA LEU A 413 10.02 -8.46 32.29
C LEU A 413 10.83 -7.29 32.86
N PHE A 414 10.63 -6.92 34.13
CA PHE A 414 11.28 -5.73 34.71
C PHE A 414 12.78 -5.88 34.92
N LEU A 415 13.31 -7.09 35.11
CA LEU A 415 14.74 -7.32 35.21
C LEU A 415 15.49 -7.03 33.89
N LYS A 416 14.82 -7.21 32.76
CA LYS A 416 15.41 -7.08 31.42
C LYS A 416 14.95 -5.86 30.65
N LEU A 417 13.91 -5.18 31.14
CA LEU A 417 13.29 -4.09 30.44
C LEU A 417 14.27 -2.93 30.25
N ASN A 418 14.47 -2.58 28.98
CA ASN A 418 15.21 -1.41 28.55
C ASN A 418 14.28 -0.62 27.62
N VAL A 419 13.65 0.42 28.16
CA VAL A 419 12.56 1.13 27.46
C VAL A 419 12.63 2.62 27.71
N CYS A 420 12.33 3.43 26.69
CA CYS A 420 12.25 4.89 26.83
C CYS A 420 10.93 5.35 27.46
N THR A 421 9.79 4.82 26.99
CA THR A 421 8.45 5.15 27.50
C THR A 421 7.74 3.89 28.00
N LEU A 422 7.32 3.90 29.27
CA LEU A 422 6.60 2.81 29.91
C LEU A 422 5.25 3.29 30.43
N ILE A 423 4.16 2.71 29.91
CA ILE A 423 2.79 2.98 30.35
C ILE A 423 2.20 1.70 30.94
N LEU A 424 1.74 1.78 32.19
CA LEU A 424 1.09 0.70 32.91
C LEU A 424 -0.33 1.11 33.31
N SER A 425 -1.30 0.24 33.08
CA SER A 425 -2.67 0.48 33.53
C SER A 425 -3.29 -0.81 34.07
N PHE A 426 -3.90 -0.72 35.25
CA PHE A 426 -4.52 -1.85 35.95
C PHE A 426 -6.01 -1.57 36.15
N ASN A 427 -6.85 -2.55 35.86
CA ASN A 427 -8.30 -2.51 36.12
C ASN A 427 -8.76 -3.63 37.08
N SER A 428 -7.83 -4.45 37.57
CA SER A 428 -8.07 -5.50 38.55
C SER A 428 -7.14 -5.35 39.75
N ILE A 429 -7.73 -5.40 40.95
CA ILE A 429 -7.00 -5.39 42.22
C ILE A 429 -6.02 -6.57 42.31
N SER A 430 -6.32 -7.71 41.67
CA SER A 430 -5.44 -8.88 41.70
C SER A 430 -4.16 -8.67 40.88
N THR A 431 -4.28 -8.11 39.67
CA THR A 431 -3.12 -7.83 38.79
C THR A 431 -2.28 -6.69 39.36
N GLU A 432 -2.92 -5.67 39.92
CA GLU A 432 -2.27 -4.58 40.64
C GLU A 432 -1.45 -5.09 41.83
N LYS A 433 -2.02 -5.93 42.71
CA LYS A 433 -1.28 -6.51 43.85
C LYS A 433 -0.11 -7.38 43.40
N SER A 434 -0.30 -8.18 42.35
CA SER A 434 0.76 -9.01 41.75
C SER A 434 1.92 -8.14 41.26
N PHE A 435 1.62 -7.05 40.54
CA PHE A 435 2.60 -6.08 40.09
C PHE A 435 3.32 -5.39 41.26
N ILE A 436 2.60 -4.80 42.21
CA ILE A 436 3.19 -4.08 43.36
C ILE A 436 4.14 -4.99 44.14
N ASN A 437 3.73 -6.24 44.40
CA ASN A 437 4.51 -7.20 45.19
C ASN A 437 5.89 -7.52 44.60
N GLU A 438 6.04 -7.42 43.28
CA GLU A 438 7.30 -7.67 42.61
C GLU A 438 8.02 -6.38 42.26
N PHE A 439 7.31 -5.31 41.88
CA PHE A 439 7.91 -4.05 41.43
C PHE A 439 8.87 -3.42 42.44
N TYR A 440 8.57 -3.47 43.75
CA TYR A 440 9.47 -2.92 44.78
C TYR A 440 10.81 -3.67 44.91
N ARG A 441 10.92 -4.87 44.34
CA ARG A 441 12.10 -5.74 44.45
C ARG A 441 13.12 -5.50 43.34
N PHE A 442 12.85 -4.63 42.36
CA PHE A 442 13.69 -4.48 41.18
C PHE A 442 14.58 -3.24 41.17
N SER A 443 15.79 -3.41 40.64
CA SER A 443 16.67 -2.33 40.20
C SER A 443 16.00 -1.58 39.06
N LYS A 444 16.02 -0.24 39.11
CA LYS A 444 15.35 0.66 38.15
C LYS A 444 15.50 0.20 36.68
N PRO A 445 14.42 0.18 35.88
CA PRO A 445 14.51 -0.09 34.45
C PRO A 445 15.50 0.88 33.79
N LYS A 446 16.26 0.38 32.82
CA LYS A 446 17.30 1.17 32.15
C LYS A 446 16.64 2.11 31.13
N ASN A 447 17.11 3.36 31.08
CA ASN A 447 16.76 4.37 30.08
C ASN A 447 15.30 4.86 30.05
N VAL A 448 14.53 4.66 31.13
CA VAL A 448 13.16 5.19 31.20
C VAL A 448 13.17 6.71 31.31
N LEU A 449 12.65 7.38 30.30
CA LEU A 449 12.47 8.83 30.22
C LEU A 449 11.04 9.24 30.63
N CYS A 450 10.05 8.41 30.28
CA CYS A 450 8.65 8.63 30.64
C CYS A 450 8.06 7.38 31.29
N PHE A 451 7.42 7.57 32.44
CA PHE A 451 6.73 6.52 33.19
C PHE A 451 5.34 6.98 33.60
N GLU A 452 4.32 6.29 33.12
CA GLU A 452 2.92 6.52 33.45
C GLU A 452 2.35 5.25 34.09
N VAL A 453 1.65 5.40 35.21
CA VAL A 453 0.99 4.28 35.88
C VAL A 453 -0.40 4.69 36.35
N SER A 454 -1.39 3.91 35.95
CA SER A 454 -2.79 4.04 36.39
C SER A 454 -3.18 2.82 37.20
N PHE A 455 -3.49 3.02 38.48
CA PHE A 455 -3.99 1.99 39.39
C PHE A 455 -5.50 1.95 39.41
N CYS A 456 -6.09 0.87 39.92
CA CYS A 456 -7.53 0.77 40.06
C CYS A 456 -8.03 1.88 41.01
N THR A 457 -8.88 2.78 40.53
CA THR A 457 -9.61 3.68 41.42
C THR A 457 -10.57 2.85 42.26
N SER A 458 -10.42 2.91 43.59
CA SER A 458 -11.29 2.22 44.55
C SER A 458 -12.66 2.85 44.65
#